data_AF-A0A645GPU8-F1
#
_entry.id   AF-A0A645GPU8-F1
#
_cell.length_a   1.000
_cell.length_b   1.000
_cell.length_c   1.000
_cell.angle_alpha   90.00
_cell.angle_beta   90.00
_cell.angle_gamma   90.00
#
_symmetry.space_group_name_H-M   'P 1'
#
loop_
_entity.id
_entity.type
_entity.pdbx_description
1 polymer ?
#
loop_
_entity_poly.entity_id
_entity_poly.type
_entity_poly.pdbx_seq_one_letter_code
_entity_poly.pdbx_strand_id
1 'polypeptide(L)' 'MTEQLNIVEQMNHLLSYPYIRKRYEEKTLNILGWYYIIETGEVFNYDVEKQVFEKIV' A
#
# COMPACT_ATOMS: atom_id res chain seq x y z
N MET A 1 -4.60 -10.51 -9.51
CA MET A 1 -4.97 -9.10 -9.84
C MET A 1 -5.89 -8.54 -8.77
N THR A 2 -6.92 -9.30 -8.37
CA THR A 2 -7.85 -8.94 -7.30
C THR A 2 -7.15 -8.60 -5.98
N GLU A 3 -6.08 -9.32 -5.64
CA GLU A 3 -5.33 -9.09 -4.40
C GLU A 3 -4.64 -7.73 -4.38
N GLN A 4 -3.97 -7.37 -5.47
CA GLN A 4 -3.31 -6.08 -5.65
C GLN A 4 -4.31 -4.92 -5.61
N LEU A 5 -5.46 -5.06 -6.28
CA LEU A 5 -6.53 -4.07 -6.23
C LEU A 5 -7.10 -3.91 -4.82
N ASN A 6 -7.28 -5.02 -4.10
CA ASN A 6 -7.75 -4.98 -2.72
C ASN A 6 -6.76 -4.23 -1.82
N ILE A 7 -5.44 -4.43 -1.99
CA ILE A 7 -4.42 -3.67 -1.23
C ILE A 7 -4.60 -2.17 -1.44
N VAL A 8 -4.72 -1.72 -2.69
CA VAL A 8 -4.92 -0.30 -3.03
C VAL A 8 -6.20 0.23 -2.39
N GLU A 9 -7.30 -0.54 -2.45
CA GLU A 9 -8.57 -0.09 -1.88
C GLU A 9 -8.54 -0.01 -0.35
N GLN A 10 -7.87 -0.96 0.34
CA GLN A 10 -7.71 -0.85 1.78
C GLN A 10 -6.82 0.34 2.17
N MET A 11 -5.81 0.69 1.38
CA MET A 11 -5.04 1.91 1.60
C MET A 11 -5.92 3.17 1.47
N ASN A 12 -6.81 3.21 0.46
CA ASN A 12 -7.79 4.30 0.32
C ASN A 12 -8.74 4.38 1.53
N HIS A 13 -9.22 3.23 2.03
CA HIS A 13 -10.03 3.19 3.23
C HIS A 13 -9.29 3.73 4.46
N LEU A 14 -8.01 3.41 4.65
CA LEU A 14 -7.21 3.97 5.74
C LEU A 14 -7.15 5.51 5.65
N LEU A 15 -6.99 6.07 4.46
CA LEU A 15 -6.97 7.52 4.23
C LEU A 15 -8.35 8.20 4.31
N SER A 16 -9.43 7.43 4.42
CA SER A 16 -10.78 7.97 4.68
C SER A 16 -10.94 8.41 6.15
N TYR A 17 -10.16 7.86 7.07
CA TYR A 17 -10.21 8.22 8.48
C TYR A 17 -9.47 9.55 8.72
N PRO A 18 -10.14 10.60 9.25
CA PRO A 18 -9.54 11.93 9.38
C PRO A 18 -8.25 11.95 10.20
N TYR A 19 -8.14 11.13 11.24
CA TYR A 19 -6.95 11.07 12.09
C TYR A 19 -5.74 10.43 11.37
N ILE A 20 -6.00 9.43 10.52
CA ILE A 20 -4.97 8.73 9.73
C ILE A 20 -4.49 9.67 8.65
N ARG A 21 -5.42 10.27 7.89
CA ARG A 21 -5.11 11.25 6.84
C ARG A 21 -4.23 12.38 7.38
N LYS A 22 -4.62 12.98 8.50
CA LYS A 22 -3.84 14.07 9.12
C LYS A 22 -2.40 13.64 9.41
N ARG A 23 -2.19 12.48 10.03
CA ARG A 23 -0.84 11.99 10.35
C ARG A 23 -0.02 11.63 9.11
N TYR A 24 -0.70 11.10 8.09
CA TYR A 24 -0.09 10.79 6.80
C TYR A 24 0.38 12.08 6.08
N GLU A 25 -0.47 13.10 6.02
CA GLU A 25 -0.13 14.42 5.46
C GLU A 25 0.98 15.13 6.25
N GLU A 26 0.98 15.01 7.58
CA GLU A 26 2.04 15.52 8.47
C GLU A 26 3.36 14.71 8.38
N LYS A 27 3.41 13.64 7.57
CA LYS A 27 4.56 12.73 7.45
C LYS A 27 4.99 12.09 8.78
N THR A 28 4.05 11.97 9.72
CA THR A 28 4.25 11.29 11.01
C THR A 28 3.77 9.84 10.98
N LEU A 29 3.05 9.45 9.92
CA LEU A 29 2.60 8.10 9.64
C LEU A 29 2.86 7.75 8.17
N ASN A 30 3.48 6.60 7.92
CA ASN A 30 3.64 6.05 6.57
C ASN A 30 2.67 4.88 6.39
N ILE A 31 2.02 4.80 5.23
CA ILE A 31 1.17 3.67 4.84
C ILE A 31 1.84 2.98 3.67
N LEU A 32 2.07 1.68 3.79
CA LEU A 32 2.73 0.85 2.77
C LEU A 32 1.77 -0.27 2.34
N GLY A 33 1.72 -0.55 1.05
CA GLY A 33 0.97 -1.66 0.48
C GLY A 33 1.91 -2.75 0.02
N TRP A 34 1.91 -3.91 0.68
CA TRP A 34 2.76 -5.04 0.30
C TRP A 34 1.94 -6.19 -0.29
N TYR A 35 2.44 -6.73 -1.39
CA TYR A 35 1.92 -7.92 -2.02
C TYR A 35 2.97 -9.02 -1.96
N TYR A 36 2.67 -10.10 -1.24
CA TYR A 36 3.57 -11.22 -1.02
C TYR A 36 3.08 -12.46 -1.77
N ILE A 37 3.96 -13.08 -2.56
CA ILE A 37 3.69 -14.33 -3.25
C ILE A 37 4.31 -15.47 -2.44
N ILE A 38 3.46 -16.27 -1.79
CA ILE A 38 3.91 -17.35 -0.88
C ILE A 38 4.76 -18.40 -1.63
N GLU A 39 4.39 -18.71 -2.87
CA GLU A 39 5.02 -19.77 -3.67
C GLU A 39 6.45 -19.43 -4.07
N THR A 40 6.74 -18.17 -4.39
CA THR A 40 8.05 -17.70 -4.87
C THR A 40 8.85 -16.97 -3.80
N GLY A 41 8.20 -16.56 -2.70
CA GLY A 41 8.80 -15.71 -1.67
C GLY A 41 8.98 -14.25 -2.09
N GLU A 42 8.41 -13.85 -3.23
CA GLU A 42 8.58 -12.50 -3.77
C GLU A 42 7.71 -11.49 -3.02
N VAL A 43 8.27 -10.31 -2.80
CA VAL A 43 7.56 -9.19 -2.17
C VAL A 43 7.54 -8.02 -3.13
N PHE A 44 6.36 -7.44 -3.30
CA PHE A 44 6.15 -6.23 -4.08
C PHE A 44 5.64 -5.11 -3.17
N ASN A 45 6.17 -3.91 -3.34
CA ASN A 45 5.69 -2.70 -2.72
C ASN A 45 4.86 -1.89 -3.72
N TYR A 46 3.72 -1.38 -3.28
CA TYR A 46 2.92 -0.45 -4.07
C TYR A 46 3.53 0.96 -4.03
N ASP A 47 3.96 1.45 -5.19
CA ASP A 47 4.33 2.85 -5.41
C ASP A 47 3.07 3.65 -5.71
N VAL A 48 2.68 4.52 -4.77
CA VAL A 48 1.46 5.33 -4.88
C VAL A 48 1.58 6.41 -5.97
N GLU A 49 2.78 6.92 -6.24
CA GLU A 49 3.01 7.96 -7.25
C GLU A 49 2.92 7.37 -8.66
N LYS A 50 3.53 6.20 -8.87
CA LYS A 50 3.53 5.51 -10.16
C LYS A 50 2.33 4.59 -10.37
N GLN A 51 1.56 4.32 -9.32
CA GLN A 51 0.45 3.37 -9.29
C GLN A 51 0.82 1.95 -9.73
N VAL A 52 2.03 1.50 -9.43
CA VAL A 52 2.53 0.16 -9.81
C VAL A 52 3.11 -0.58 -8.61
N PHE A 53 3.08 -1.92 -8.68
CA PHE A 53 3.76 -2.78 -7.72
C PHE A 53 5.20 -3.04 -8.18
N GLU A 54 6.16 -2.56 -7.40
CA GLU A 54 7.59 -2.74 -7.65
C GLU A 54 8.13 -3.88 -6.78
N LYS A 55 8.85 -4.81 -7.39
CA LYS A 55 9.49 -5.92 -6.65
C LYS A 55 10.60 -5.36 -5.76
N ILE A 56 10.59 -5.75 -4.48
CA ILE A 56 11.59 -5.33 -3.48
C ILE A 56 12.39 -6.50 -2.91
N VAL A 57 11.87 -7.74 -3.00
CA VAL A 57 12.56 -8.98 -2.62
C VAL A 57 12.26 -10.04 -3.67
#